data_AF-A0A524GIT4-F1
#
_entry.id   AF-A0A524GIT4-F1
#
_cell.length_a   1.000
_cell.length_b   1.000
_cell.length_c   1.000
_cell.angle_alpha   90.00
_cell.angle_beta   90.00
_cell.angle_gamma   90.00
#
_symmetry.space_group_name_H-M   'P 1'
#
loop_
_entity.id
_entity.type
_entity.pdbx_description
1 polymer ?
#
loop_
_entity_poly.entity_id
_entity_poly.type
_entity_poly.pdbx_seq_one_letter_code
_entity_poly.pdbx_strand_id
1 'polypeptide(L)' 'MSYYDKEFYEFHVDDMPERCFLCSLNSSKLFVVRHIESEKMVHLCQDCMVNNLSEYLLDNTRPWTSKKE' A
#
# COMPACT_ATOMS: atom_id res chain seq x y z
N MET A 1 -7.93 -3.31 -21.35
CA MET A 1 -7.86 -2.99 -19.91
C MET A 1 -6.40 -3.11 -19.53
N SER A 2 -5.75 -1.99 -19.22
CA SER A 2 -4.35 -2.00 -18.78
C SER A 2 -4.36 -2.24 -17.28
N TYR A 3 -3.62 -3.23 -16.78
CA TYR A 3 -3.47 -3.48 -15.34
C TYR A 3 -2.75 -2.32 -14.59
N TYR A 4 -2.45 -1.23 -15.28
CA TYR A 4 -1.67 -0.09 -14.82
C TYR A 4 -2.51 1.16 -14.59
N ASP A 5 -3.82 1.10 -14.83
CA ASP A 5 -4.65 2.28 -14.72
C ASP A 5 -4.72 2.68 -13.24
N LYS A 6 -4.03 3.79 -12.92
CA LYS A 6 -4.04 4.42 -11.58
C LYS A 6 -5.46 4.66 -11.06
N GLU A 7 -6.43 4.70 -11.97
CA GLU A 7 -7.86 4.83 -11.72
C GLU A 7 -8.47 3.66 -10.91
N PHE A 8 -7.82 2.48 -10.85
CA PHE A 8 -8.29 1.36 -10.01
C PHE A 8 -7.73 1.35 -8.59
N TYR A 9 -6.82 2.28 -8.26
CA TYR A 9 -6.28 2.40 -6.91
C TYR A 9 -7.00 3.52 -6.18
N GLU A 10 -8.05 3.16 -5.45
CA GLU A 10 -8.66 4.07 -4.48
C GLU A 10 -7.90 3.95 -3.15
N PHE A 11 -7.34 5.06 -2.68
CA PHE A 11 -6.71 5.13 -1.36
C PHE A 11 -7.76 5.40 -0.30
N HIS A 12 -7.49 4.93 0.93
CA HIS A 12 -8.35 5.27 2.07
C HIS A 12 -8.36 6.79 2.29
N VAL A 13 -9.51 7.36 2.67
CA VAL A 13 -9.67 8.82 2.82
C VAL A 13 -8.74 9.41 3.88
N ASP A 14 -8.44 8.62 4.91
CA ASP A 14 -7.55 9.00 6.02
C ASP A 14 -6.07 8.63 5.77
N ASP A 15 -5.76 8.03 4.62
CA ASP A 15 -4.38 7.65 4.29
C ASP A 15 -3.54 8.86 3.86
N MET A 16 -2.28 8.88 4.27
CA MET A 16 -1.30 9.91 3.92
C MET A 16 -0.01 9.26 3.44
N PRO A 17 0.49 9.58 2.22
CA PRO A 17 1.68 8.93 1.66
C PRO A 17 2.96 9.06 2.48
N GLU A 18 3.03 10.03 3.40
CA GLU A 18 4.21 10.31 4.22
C GLU A 18 4.18 9.59 5.58
N ARG A 19 3.05 8.97 5.96
CA ARG A 19 2.84 8.41 7.30
C ARG A 19 2.27 7.02 7.24
N CYS A 20 2.56 6.21 8.25
CA CYS A 20 1.88 4.94 8.42
C CYS A 20 0.39 5.16 8.73
N PHE A 21 -0.50 4.53 7.99
CA PHE A 21 -1.94 4.57 8.20
C PHE A 21 -2.36 4.17 9.62
N LEU A 22 -1.67 3.20 10.22
CA LEU A 22 -2.00 2.69 11.55
C LEU A 22 -1.38 3.48 12.70
N CYS A 23 -0.06 3.73 12.66
CA CYS A 23 0.63 4.37 13.78
C CYS A 23 0.90 5.88 13.57
N SER A 24 0.56 6.43 12.40
CA SER A 24 0.78 7.82 12.00
C SER A 24 2.25 8.29 12.05
N LEU A 25 3.21 7.40 12.30
CA LEU A 25 4.63 7.74 12.29
C LEU A 25 5.14 7.87 10.87
N ASN A 26 6.00 8.87 10.67
CA ASN A 26 6.79 8.99 9.45
C ASN A 26 7.81 7.84 9.42
N SER A 27 7.92 7.17 8.27
CA SER A 27 8.92 6.14 8.04
C SER A 27 9.70 6.50 6.78
N SER A 28 11.01 6.22 6.77
CA SER A 28 11.83 6.37 5.56
C SER A 28 11.35 5.46 4.43
N LYS A 29 10.62 4.39 4.77
CA LYS A 29 10.03 3.46 3.82
C LYS A 29 8.62 3.07 4.25
N LEU A 30 7.66 3.31 3.36
CA LEU A 30 6.28 2.87 3.50
C LEU A 30 5.95 1.90 2.36
N PHE A 31 5.15 0.89 2.68
CA PHE A 31 4.65 -0.10 1.75
C PHE A 31 3.21 0.24 1.40
N VAL A 32 2.93 0.25 0.10
CA VAL A 32 1.56 0.38 -0.40
C VAL A 32 0.93 -1.00 -0.38
N VAL A 33 -0.11 -1.16 0.44
CA VAL A 33 -0.85 -2.42 0.62
C VAL A 33 -2.33 -2.19 0.43
N ARG A 34 -3.06 -3.24 0.10
CA ARG A 34 -4.53 -3.22 0.03
C ARG A 34 -5.10 -3.69 1.36
N HIS A 35 -5.91 -2.86 1.99
CA HIS A 35 -6.72 -3.26 3.15
C HIS A 35 -7.85 -4.17 2.67
N ILE A 36 -7.98 -5.36 3.27
CA ILE A 36 -8.91 -6.39 2.77
C ILE A 36 -10.37 -5.95 2.93
N GLU A 37 -10.73 -5.39 4.08
CA GLU A 37 -12.13 -5.06 4.37
C GLU A 37 -12.67 -3.93 3.50
N SER A 38 -11.89 -2.86 3.32
CA SER A 38 -12.32 -1.70 2.52
C SER A 38 -11.97 -1.82 1.05
N GLU A 39 -11.14 -2.80 0.68
CA GLU A 39 -10.49 -2.95 -0.63
C GLU A 39 -9.65 -1.73 -1.05
N LYS A 40 -9.41 -0.76 -0.16
CA LYS A 40 -8.65 0.47 -0.46
C LYS A 40 -7.16 0.30 -0.20
N MET A 41 -6.37 1.14 -0.86
CA MET A 41 -4.93 1.20 -0.66
C MET A 41 -4.58 2.07 0.55
N VAL A 42 -3.53 1.66 1.28
CA VAL A 42 -2.95 2.42 2.39
C VAL A 42 -1.43 2.30 2.42
N HIS A 43 -0.77 3.22 3.13
CA HIS A 43 0.67 3.20 3.38
C HIS A 43 0.98 2.65 4.78
N LEU A 44 1.73 1.54 4.88
CA LEU A 44 2.15 0.99 6.17
C LEU A 44 3.66 1.02 6.34
N CYS A 45 4.12 1.26 7.57
CA CYS A 45 5.51 0.98 7.94
C CYS A 45 5.72 -0.54 8.06
N GLN A 46 7.00 -0.96 8.07
CA GLN A 46 7.36 -2.38 8.17
C GLN A 46 6.73 -3.07 9.39
N ASP A 47 6.78 -2.45 10.57
CA ASP A 47 6.28 -3.06 11.80
C ASP A 47 4.77 -3.24 11.77
N CYS A 48 4.02 -2.21 11.37
CA CYS A 48 2.57 -2.28 11.24
C CYS A 48 2.14 -3.27 10.16
N MET A 49 2.88 -3.37 9.05
CA MET A 49 2.59 -4.34 8.02
C MET A 49 2.77 -5.78 8.53
N VAL A 50 3.90 -6.08 9.18
CA VAL A 50 4.21 -7.43 9.67
C VAL A 50 3.27 -7.85 10.79
N ASN A 51 2.91 -6.94 11.69
CA ASN A 51 2.03 -7.25 12.82
C ASN A 51 0.56 -7.44 12.42
N ASN A 52 0.14 -6.95 11.23
CA ASN A 52 -1.24 -7.01 10.76
C ASN A 52 -1.38 -7.72 9.41
N LEU A 53 -0.48 -8.65 9.07
CA LEU A 53 -0.42 -9.31 7.74
C LEU A 53 -1.73 -9.97 7.30
N SER A 54 -2.59 -10.39 8.22
CA SER A 54 -3.89 -11.00 7.89
C SER A 54 -4.93 -10.01 7.36
N GLU A 55 -4.73 -8.70 7.56
CA GLU A 55 -5.68 -7.64 7.19
C GLU A 55 -5.27 -6.92 5.90
N TYR A 56 -4.05 -7.17 5.41
CA TYR A 56 -3.46 -6.43 4.30
C TYR A 56 -2.81 -7.35 3.27
N LEU A 57 -2.99 -7.00 1.99
CA LEU A 57 -2.36 -7.68 0.86
C LEU A 57 -1.31 -6.79 0.21
N LEU A 58 -0.12 -7.35 -0.01
CA LEU A 58 0.85 -6.73 -0.93
C LEU A 58 0.26 -6.73 -2.34
N ASP A 59 0.27 -5.57 -2.97
CA ASP A 59 -0.09 -5.46 -4.38
C ASP A 59 1.04 -6.00 -5.28
N ASN A 60 1.14 -7.32 -5.35
CA ASN A 60 2.07 -8.05 -6.22
C ASN A 60 1.51 -8.25 -7.64
N THR A 61 0.38 -7.62 -7.96
CA THR A 61 -0.23 -7.73 -9.30
C THR A 61 0.45 -6.79 -10.30
N ARG A 62 1.28 -5.86 -9.83
CA ARG A 62 2.07 -4.99 -10.68
C ARG A 62 3.14 -5.79 -11.41
N PRO A 63 3.20 -5.67 -12.74
CA PRO A 63 4.29 -6.23 -13.51
C PRO A 63 5.61 -5.68 -13.00
N TRP A 64 6.59 -6.57 -12.80
CA TRP A 64 7.95 -6.19 -12.48
C TRP A 64 8.48 -5.34 -13.63
N THR A 65 8.39 -4.00 -13.51
CA THR A 65 8.99 -3.12 -14.50
C THR A 65 10.49 -3.21 -14.30
N SER A 66 11.12 -4.14 -15.01
CA SER A 66 12.57 -4.24 -15.12
C SER A 66 13.10 -3.06 -15.95
N LYS A 67 12.91 -1.83 -15.47
CA LYS A 67 13.77 -0.72 -15.86
C LYS A 67 15.03 -0.89 -15.01
N LYS A 68 16.00 -1.59 -15.60
CA LYS A 68 17.40 -1.43 -15.19
C LYS A 68 17.75 0.03 -15.44
N GLU A 69 18.10 0.75 -14.39
CA GLU A 69 18.85 2.01 -14.51
C GLU A 69 20.22 1.75 -15.13
#